data_AF-A0A6A6J4Y2-F1
#
_entry.id   AF-A0A6A6J4Y2-F1
#
_cell.length_a   1.000
_cell.length_b   1.000
_cell.length_c   1.000
_cell.angle_alpha   90.00
_cell.angle_beta   90.00
_cell.angle_gamma   90.00
#
_symmetry.space_group_name_H-M   'P 1'
#
loop_
_entity.id
_entity.type
_entity.pdbx_description
1 polymer ?
#
loop_
_entity_poly.entity_id
_entity_poly.type
_entity_poly.pdbx_seq_one_letter_code
_entity_poly.pdbx_strand_id
1 'polypeptide(L)'
;MDIIHAGGDVNTKLSYEEVDLDLLAKIAVVVDYYHFAAAEPVKTWGDQWMVSLDRSGKPVLKEYCPDLMLWMCVAYGFRDPFNVWKTSQTMLRSCKGWIDEPEKLPIAPRIKEMNDALTETINELHELLLQFQTNHQCPLRPNQAQRCGSELGWLTQEMDRFGILALAHTSDLIPAVSIEEICRELRYIGSPNYHTDHPPCKFSYIVRPITDKLAEKASDFSNLERN
;
A
#
# COMPACT_ATOMS: atom_id res chain seq x y z
N MET A 1 13.61 -45.76 51.03
CA MET A 1 13.66 -44.35 51.47
C MET A 1 14.00 -43.54 50.24
N ASP A 2 13.04 -42.73 49.84
CA ASP A 2 12.74 -42.43 48.45
C ASP A 2 13.64 -41.37 47.81
N ILE A 3 13.92 -41.63 46.53
CA ILE A 3 14.45 -40.69 45.55
C ILE A 3 13.25 -39.87 45.07
N ILE A 4 13.23 -38.57 45.36
CA ILE A 4 12.20 -37.67 44.82
C ILE A 4 12.71 -37.12 43.48
N HIS A 5 12.14 -37.66 42.40
CA HIS A 5 12.10 -37.02 41.09
C HIS A 5 11.28 -35.72 41.19
N ALA A 6 11.92 -34.58 40.97
CA ALA A 6 11.22 -33.34 40.64
C ALA A 6 11.33 -33.13 39.13
N GLY A 7 10.43 -33.77 38.38
CA GLY A 7 10.10 -33.36 37.02
C GLY A 7 9.20 -32.13 37.11
N GLY A 8 9.74 -30.96 36.77
CA GLY A 8 8.97 -29.76 36.53
C GLY A 8 8.66 -29.66 35.04
N ASP A 9 7.47 -30.10 34.64
CA ASP A 9 6.89 -29.79 33.34
C ASP A 9 6.67 -28.27 33.24
N VAL A 10 7.56 -27.56 32.54
CA VAL A 10 7.29 -26.21 32.04
C VAL A 10 6.38 -26.37 30.83
N ASN A 11 5.09 -26.65 31.09
CA ASN A 11 4.05 -26.65 30.07
C ASN A 11 3.49 -25.22 29.96
N THR A 12 4.28 -24.30 29.40
CA THR A 12 3.82 -22.96 29.01
C THR A 12 2.94 -23.06 27.77
N LYS A 13 1.72 -23.54 27.97
CA LYS A 13 0.67 -23.51 26.97
C LYS A 13 0.07 -22.10 27.01
N LEU A 14 0.48 -21.23 26.08
CA LEU A 14 -0.15 -19.90 25.90
C LEU A 14 -1.65 -20.10 25.68
N SER A 15 -2.46 -19.58 26.60
CA SER A 15 -3.92 -19.57 26.49
C SER A 15 -4.34 -18.63 25.35
N TYR A 16 -5.32 -19.03 24.54
CA TYR A 16 -5.88 -18.19 23.45
C TYR A 16 -6.56 -16.91 23.96
N GLU A 17 -6.82 -16.81 25.27
CA GLU A 17 -7.39 -15.61 25.92
C GLU A 17 -6.33 -14.56 26.28
N GLU A 18 -5.04 -14.93 26.26
CA GLU A 18 -3.93 -14.06 26.66
C GLU A 18 -3.13 -13.51 25.47
N VAL A 19 -3.45 -13.94 24.24
CA VAL A 19 -2.74 -13.50 23.03
C VAL A 19 -3.42 -12.26 22.46
N ASP A 20 -2.79 -11.11 22.67
CA ASP A 20 -3.20 -9.87 22.02
C ASP A 20 -2.59 -9.72 20.62
N LEU A 21 -3.01 -8.67 19.90
CA LEU A 21 -2.60 -8.42 18.52
C LEU A 21 -1.08 -8.24 18.38
N ASP A 22 -0.45 -7.59 19.35
CA ASP A 22 1.00 -7.36 19.35
C ASP A 22 1.78 -8.67 19.53
N LEU A 23 1.37 -9.51 20.49
CA LEU A 23 1.96 -10.82 20.67
C LEU A 23 1.72 -11.71 19.45
N LEU A 24 0.53 -11.69 18.86
CA LEU A 24 0.24 -12.49 17.67
C LEU A 24 1.05 -12.02 16.45
N ALA A 25 1.27 -10.72 16.28
CA ALA A 25 2.13 -10.20 15.22
C ALA A 25 3.58 -10.65 15.41
N LYS A 26 4.09 -10.70 16.65
CA LYS A 26 5.42 -11.25 16.95
C LYS A 26 5.50 -12.75 16.64
N ILE A 27 4.44 -13.51 16.94
CA ILE A 27 4.36 -14.93 16.54
C ILE A 27 4.35 -15.05 15.01
N ALA A 28 3.60 -14.21 14.31
CA ALA A 28 3.53 -14.19 12.85
C ALA A 28 4.91 -13.94 12.21
N VAL A 29 5.73 -13.05 12.79
CA VAL A 29 7.14 -12.85 12.38
C VAL A 29 7.94 -14.14 12.48
N VAL A 30 7.81 -14.86 13.59
CA VAL A 30 8.52 -16.14 13.80
C VAL A 30 8.02 -17.21 12.82
N VAL A 31 6.71 -17.29 12.62
CA VAL A 31 6.07 -18.23 11.68
C VAL A 31 6.57 -17.99 10.25
N ASP A 32 6.63 -16.74 9.82
CA ASP A 32 7.13 -16.37 8.50
C ASP A 32 8.63 -16.67 8.37
N TYR A 33 9.43 -16.24 9.35
CA TYR A 33 10.89 -16.41 9.36
C TYR A 33 11.33 -17.88 9.27
N TYR A 34 10.64 -18.77 9.99
CA TYR A 34 10.93 -20.21 9.94
C TYR A 34 10.06 -20.98 8.93
N HIS A 35 9.25 -20.29 8.12
CA HIS A 35 8.36 -20.87 7.11
C HIS A 35 7.38 -21.93 7.67
N PHE A 36 6.91 -21.74 8.90
CA PHE A 36 5.98 -22.67 9.57
C PHE A 36 4.52 -22.44 9.25
N ALA A 37 4.16 -21.47 8.41
CA ALA A 37 2.77 -21.16 8.09
C ALA A 37 1.97 -22.36 7.52
N ALA A 38 2.65 -23.32 6.89
CA ALA A 38 2.03 -24.54 6.37
C ALA A 38 1.92 -25.67 7.41
N ALA A 39 2.56 -25.54 8.57
CA ALA A 39 2.58 -26.58 9.60
C ALA A 39 1.21 -26.69 10.28
N GLU A 40 0.71 -27.92 10.42
CA GLU A 40 -0.62 -28.22 10.97
C GLU A 40 -0.89 -27.58 12.35
N PRO A 41 0.07 -27.57 13.30
CA PRO A 41 -0.15 -26.87 14.56
C PRO A 41 -0.35 -25.36 14.35
N VAL A 42 0.45 -24.73 13.49
CA VAL A 42 0.37 -23.27 13.26
C VAL A 42 -0.96 -22.87 12.64
N LYS A 43 -1.49 -23.68 11.71
CA LYS A 43 -2.84 -23.45 11.16
C LYS A 43 -3.91 -23.55 12.23
N THR A 44 -3.89 -24.63 12.99
CA THR A 44 -4.89 -24.90 14.04
C THR A 44 -4.91 -23.80 15.11
N TRP A 45 -3.73 -23.40 15.58
CA TRP A 45 -3.60 -22.35 16.59
C TRP A 45 -3.83 -20.95 16.01
N GLY A 46 -3.37 -20.69 14.78
CA GLY A 46 -3.58 -19.44 14.06
C GLY A 46 -5.06 -19.10 13.91
N ASP A 47 -5.86 -20.04 13.42
CA ASP A 47 -7.31 -19.85 13.25
C ASP A 47 -7.99 -19.51 14.59
N GLN A 48 -7.60 -20.20 15.67
CA GLN A 48 -8.15 -19.96 17.01
C GLN A 48 -7.76 -18.57 17.54
N TRP A 49 -6.51 -18.15 17.38
CA TRP A 49 -6.05 -16.83 17.81
C TRP A 49 -6.71 -15.71 17.01
N MET A 50 -6.85 -15.85 15.70
CA MET A 50 -7.55 -14.86 14.86
C MET A 50 -9.03 -14.71 15.24
N VAL A 51 -9.73 -15.84 15.48
CA VAL A 51 -11.12 -15.82 15.97
C VAL A 51 -11.22 -15.18 17.36
N SER A 52 -10.26 -15.44 18.24
CA SER A 52 -10.18 -14.84 19.58
C SER A 52 -10.01 -13.32 19.50
N LEU A 53 -9.12 -12.83 18.64
CA LEU A 53 -8.89 -11.40 18.42
C LEU A 53 -10.15 -10.68 17.94
N ASP A 54 -10.86 -11.24 16.95
CA ASP A 54 -12.10 -10.66 16.44
C ASP A 54 -13.17 -10.57 17.54
N ARG A 55 -13.32 -11.63 18.34
CA ARG A 55 -14.26 -11.68 19.48
C ARG A 55 -13.88 -10.76 20.64
N SER A 56 -12.59 -10.47 20.82
CA SER A 56 -12.08 -9.59 21.88
C SER A 56 -12.36 -8.10 21.64
N GLY A 57 -13.04 -7.75 20.54
CA GLY A 57 -13.36 -6.36 20.19
C GLY A 57 -12.22 -5.63 19.48
N LYS A 58 -11.24 -6.37 18.92
CA LYS A 58 -10.16 -5.83 18.08
C LYS A 58 -10.33 -6.21 16.60
N PRO A 59 -11.48 -5.99 15.95
CA PRO A 59 -11.66 -6.39 14.55
C PRO A 59 -10.70 -5.63 13.64
N VAL A 60 -10.50 -6.13 12.41
CA VAL A 60 -9.75 -5.42 11.37
C VAL A 60 -10.30 -3.99 11.21
N LEU A 61 -9.40 -3.02 11.36
CA LEU A 61 -9.72 -1.60 11.42
C LEU A 61 -10.08 -1.04 10.03
N LYS A 62 -10.82 0.07 10.01
CA LYS A 62 -11.30 0.72 8.77
C LYS A 62 -10.45 1.92 8.34
N GLU A 63 -9.45 2.26 9.15
CA GLU A 63 -8.56 3.39 8.97
C GLU A 63 -7.12 2.95 9.24
N TYR A 64 -6.18 3.57 8.55
CA TYR A 64 -4.76 3.34 8.71
C TYR A 64 -4.27 3.78 10.09
N CYS A 65 -3.65 2.85 10.80
CA CYS A 65 -3.02 3.06 12.10
C CYS A 65 -2.03 1.91 12.37
N PRO A 66 -1.19 2.00 13.42
CA PRO A 66 -0.24 0.94 13.75
C PRO A 66 -0.90 -0.44 13.96
N ASP A 67 -2.10 -0.49 14.55
CA ASP A 67 -2.82 -1.76 14.74
C ASP A 67 -3.25 -2.40 13.42
N LEU A 68 -3.57 -1.62 12.39
CA LEU A 68 -3.88 -2.16 11.05
C LEU A 68 -2.65 -2.84 10.44
N MET A 69 -1.46 -2.30 10.69
CA MET A 69 -0.18 -2.88 10.24
C MET A 69 0.08 -4.22 10.94
N LEU A 70 -0.16 -4.31 12.25
CA LEU A 70 -0.06 -5.56 12.99
C LEU A 70 -1.06 -6.60 12.46
N TRP A 71 -2.30 -6.17 12.16
CA TRP A 71 -3.30 -7.01 11.52
C TRP A 71 -2.85 -7.56 10.16
N MET A 72 -2.24 -6.71 9.32
CA MET A 72 -1.69 -7.16 8.04
C MET A 72 -0.56 -8.18 8.25
N CYS A 73 0.31 -7.98 9.26
CA CYS A 73 1.37 -8.93 9.59
C CYS A 73 0.83 -10.28 10.05
N VAL A 74 -0.18 -10.27 10.92
CA VAL A 74 -0.86 -11.48 11.37
C VAL A 74 -1.47 -12.21 10.19
N ALA A 75 -2.29 -11.53 9.40
CA ALA A 75 -2.96 -12.14 8.25
C ALA A 75 -1.95 -12.75 7.27
N TYR A 76 -0.87 -12.01 6.97
CA TYR A 76 0.19 -12.49 6.08
C TYR A 76 0.95 -13.70 6.65
N GLY A 77 1.40 -13.63 7.92
CA GLY A 77 2.17 -14.71 8.53
C GLY A 77 1.37 -16.01 8.71
N PHE A 78 0.06 -15.90 8.91
CA PHE A 78 -0.85 -17.05 9.03
C PHE A 78 -1.51 -17.48 7.72
N ARG A 79 -1.20 -16.84 6.59
CA ARG A 79 -1.78 -17.12 5.26
C ARG A 79 -3.32 -17.01 5.24
N ASP A 80 -3.82 -15.88 5.72
CA ASP A 80 -5.23 -15.51 5.64
C ASP A 80 -5.48 -14.52 4.49
N PRO A 81 -5.90 -15.01 3.30
CA PRO A 81 -5.98 -14.18 2.10
C PRO A 81 -7.06 -13.11 2.21
N PHE A 82 -8.11 -13.41 2.97
CA PHE A 82 -9.24 -12.50 3.14
C PHE A 82 -8.83 -11.30 3.99
N ASN A 83 -8.16 -11.55 5.12
CA ASN A 83 -7.72 -10.46 5.99
C ASN A 83 -6.51 -9.71 5.41
N VAL A 84 -5.64 -10.37 4.63
CA VAL A 84 -4.60 -9.69 3.84
C VAL A 84 -5.23 -8.70 2.86
N TRP A 85 -6.19 -9.15 2.04
CA TRP A 85 -6.89 -8.27 1.10
C TRP A 85 -7.64 -7.13 1.80
N LYS A 86 -8.32 -7.42 2.92
CA LYS A 86 -9.10 -6.42 3.65
C LYS A 86 -8.21 -5.34 4.29
N THR A 87 -7.08 -5.74 4.88
CA THR A 87 -6.12 -4.81 5.50
C THR A 87 -5.40 -3.98 4.44
N SER A 88 -4.94 -4.59 3.34
CA SER A 88 -4.28 -3.88 2.25
C SER A 88 -5.19 -2.83 1.60
N GLN A 89 -6.45 -3.18 1.33
CA GLN A 89 -7.43 -2.24 0.77
C GLN A 89 -7.66 -1.06 1.72
N THR A 90 -7.73 -1.32 3.02
CA THR A 90 -7.86 -0.26 4.01
C THR A 90 -6.63 0.65 4.02
N MET A 91 -5.42 0.08 3.94
CA MET A 91 -4.17 0.84 3.86
C MET A 91 -4.13 1.71 2.59
N LEU A 92 -4.40 1.13 1.42
CA LEU A 92 -4.40 1.86 0.14
C LEU A 92 -5.40 3.01 0.12
N ARG A 93 -6.55 2.84 0.78
CA ARG A 93 -7.61 3.86 0.85
C ARG A 93 -7.30 5.00 1.82
N SER A 94 -6.77 4.67 2.99
CA SER A 94 -6.75 5.56 4.15
C SER A 94 -5.36 6.02 4.60
N CYS A 95 -4.30 5.32 4.19
CA CYS A 95 -2.94 5.78 4.41
C CYS A 95 -2.67 6.98 3.52
N LYS A 96 -2.42 8.14 4.13
CA LYS A 96 -1.99 9.34 3.41
C LYS A 96 -0.48 9.38 3.43
N GLY A 97 0.12 9.43 2.25
CA GLY A 97 1.56 9.42 2.13
C GLY A 97 2.19 8.04 2.09
N TRP A 98 3.43 7.96 2.57
CA TRP A 98 4.18 6.72 2.66
C TRP A 98 3.52 5.79 3.66
N ILE A 99 3.46 4.51 3.31
CA ILE A 99 3.11 3.48 4.27
C ILE A 99 4.35 3.28 5.13
N ASP A 100 4.21 3.37 6.45
CA ASP A 100 5.32 3.14 7.38
C ASP A 100 5.97 1.78 7.08
N GLU A 101 7.30 1.75 7.02
CA GLU A 101 8.09 0.53 6.83
C GLU A 101 8.52 -0.02 8.19
N PRO A 102 7.74 -0.90 8.81
CA PRO A 102 8.11 -1.44 10.11
C PRO A 102 9.31 -2.37 9.95
N GLU A 103 10.39 -2.07 10.67
CA GLU A 103 11.55 -2.94 10.73
C GLU A 103 11.15 -4.33 11.22
N LYS A 104 11.62 -5.37 10.51
CA LYS A 104 11.51 -6.79 10.91
C LYS A 104 10.12 -7.41 10.81
N LEU A 105 9.14 -6.75 10.19
CA LEU A 105 7.87 -7.39 9.90
C LEU A 105 7.90 -8.14 8.55
N PRO A 106 7.21 -9.29 8.43
CA PRO A 106 7.14 -10.08 7.19
C PRO A 106 6.73 -9.28 5.95
N ILE A 107 5.91 -8.25 6.15
CA ILE A 107 5.33 -7.42 5.10
C ILE A 107 6.23 -6.27 4.65
N ALA A 108 7.35 -6.01 5.34
CA ALA A 108 8.22 -4.86 5.06
C ALA A 108 8.72 -4.79 3.61
N PRO A 109 9.15 -5.89 2.95
CA PRO A 109 9.55 -5.84 1.54
C PRO A 109 8.41 -5.38 0.62
N ARG A 110 7.16 -5.76 0.92
CA ARG A 110 5.99 -5.41 0.10
C ARG A 110 5.57 -3.96 0.26
N ILE A 111 5.68 -3.45 1.48
CA ILE A 111 5.47 -2.03 1.75
C ILE A 111 6.51 -1.20 1.01
N LYS A 112 7.78 -1.61 1.07
CA LYS A 112 8.85 -0.96 0.32
C LYS A 112 8.57 -0.96 -1.18
N GLU A 113 8.20 -2.10 -1.77
CA GLU A 113 7.81 -2.18 -3.19
C GLU A 113 6.68 -1.21 -3.56
N MET A 114 5.70 -1.03 -2.68
CA MET A 114 4.58 -0.11 -2.89
C MET A 114 5.02 1.37 -2.78
N ASN A 115 5.84 1.70 -1.79
CA ASN A 115 6.42 3.04 -1.63
C ASN A 115 7.36 3.39 -2.80
N ASP A 116 8.18 2.44 -3.26
CA ASP A 116 9.04 2.60 -4.43
C ASP A 116 8.19 2.89 -5.69
N ALA A 117 7.11 2.14 -5.91
CA ALA A 117 6.21 2.36 -7.04
C ALA A 117 5.49 3.72 -7.00
N LEU A 118 5.10 4.17 -5.80
CA LEU A 118 4.55 5.51 -5.61
C LEU A 118 5.59 6.59 -5.94
N THR A 119 6.84 6.41 -5.48
CA THR A 119 7.95 7.31 -5.78
C THR A 119 8.24 7.39 -7.28
N GLU A 120 8.32 6.24 -7.96
CA GLU A 120 8.51 6.16 -9.40
C GLU A 120 7.39 6.89 -10.15
N THR A 121 6.14 6.67 -9.75
CA THR A 121 4.97 7.36 -10.33
C THR A 121 5.09 8.87 -10.20
N ILE A 122 5.44 9.37 -9.02
CA ILE A 122 5.62 10.81 -8.78
C ILE A 122 6.73 11.36 -9.68
N ASN A 123 7.87 10.67 -9.76
CA ASN A 123 8.99 11.08 -10.60
C ASN A 123 8.62 11.12 -12.10
N GLU A 124 7.91 10.10 -12.61
CA GLU A 124 7.45 10.08 -14.01
C GLU A 124 6.51 11.26 -14.33
N LEU A 125 5.63 11.64 -13.40
CA LEU A 125 4.75 12.81 -13.56
C LEU A 125 5.54 14.12 -13.57
N HIS A 126 6.58 14.22 -12.74
CA HIS A 126 7.48 15.37 -12.70
C HIS A 126 8.33 15.51 -13.95
N GLU A 127 8.89 14.40 -14.44
CA GLU A 127 9.58 14.38 -15.73
C GLU A 127 8.67 14.82 -16.86
N LEU A 128 7.40 14.39 -16.84
CA LEU A 128 6.41 14.84 -17.79
C LEU A 128 6.22 16.36 -17.73
N LEU A 129 6.02 16.94 -16.54
CA LEU A 129 5.93 18.40 -16.35
C LEU A 129 7.15 19.13 -16.92
N LEU A 130 8.36 18.65 -16.60
CA LEU A 130 9.62 19.25 -17.05
C LEU A 130 9.78 19.20 -18.57
N GLN A 131 9.41 18.08 -19.21
CA GLN A 131 9.45 17.96 -20.67
C GLN A 131 8.56 19.01 -21.34
N PHE A 132 7.35 19.22 -20.83
CA PHE A 132 6.43 20.22 -21.36
C PHE A 132 6.91 21.66 -21.13
N GLN A 133 7.50 21.95 -19.96
CA GLN A 133 8.02 23.27 -19.62
C GLN A 133 9.26 23.65 -20.42
N THR A 134 10.19 22.71 -20.60
CA THR A 134 11.52 22.99 -21.18
C THR A 134 11.52 22.95 -22.70
N ASN A 135 10.83 21.96 -23.29
CA ASN A 135 10.85 21.78 -24.75
C ASN A 135 9.75 22.56 -25.45
N HIS A 136 8.79 23.13 -24.68
CA HIS A 136 7.53 23.69 -25.18
C HIS A 136 6.80 22.78 -26.18
N GLN A 137 7.15 21.50 -26.26
CA GLN A 137 6.62 20.54 -27.23
C GLN A 137 5.72 19.55 -26.52
N CYS A 138 4.59 19.27 -27.16
CA CYS A 138 3.66 18.27 -26.67
C CYS A 138 4.18 16.87 -27.08
N PRO A 139 4.43 15.92 -26.17
CA PRO A 139 4.92 14.58 -26.51
C PRO A 139 4.01 13.83 -27.48
N LEU A 140 2.70 14.11 -27.43
CA LEU A 140 1.72 13.55 -28.36
C LEU A 140 1.72 14.23 -29.74
N ARG A 141 2.14 15.50 -29.82
CA ARG A 141 2.12 16.32 -31.05
C ARG A 141 3.25 17.34 -31.03
N PRO A 142 4.46 16.98 -31.49
CA PRO A 142 5.64 17.86 -31.49
C PRO A 142 5.40 19.20 -32.19
N ASN A 143 4.56 19.20 -33.24
CA ASN A 143 4.25 20.38 -34.06
C ASN A 143 3.06 21.21 -33.54
N GLN A 144 2.45 20.85 -32.39
CA GLN A 144 1.29 21.55 -31.81
C GLN A 144 1.53 21.98 -30.34
N ALA A 145 2.80 22.08 -29.94
CA ALA A 145 3.35 22.77 -28.77
C ALA A 145 2.41 23.74 -28.02
N GLN A 146 1.91 24.77 -28.71
CA GLN A 146 1.12 25.87 -28.13
C GLN A 146 -0.24 25.45 -27.55
N ARG A 147 -0.71 24.22 -27.79
CA ARG A 147 -2.08 23.78 -27.50
C ARG A 147 -2.21 22.82 -26.32
N CYS A 148 -1.12 22.48 -25.64
CA CYS A 148 -1.13 21.57 -24.47
C CYS A 148 -0.96 22.31 -23.13
N GLY A 149 -1.00 23.66 -23.13
CA GLY A 149 -0.79 24.48 -21.94
C GLY A 149 -1.90 24.37 -20.89
N SER A 150 -3.15 24.21 -21.32
CA SER A 150 -4.29 23.97 -20.42
C SER A 150 -4.14 22.67 -19.64
N GLU A 151 -3.79 21.59 -20.34
CA GLU A 151 -3.60 20.26 -19.78
C GLU A 151 -2.41 20.21 -18.84
N LEU A 152 -1.32 20.91 -19.18
CA LEU A 152 -0.18 21.09 -18.28
C LEU A 152 -0.57 21.85 -17.02
N GLY A 153 -1.35 22.92 -17.16
CA GLY A 153 -1.86 23.70 -16.02
C GLY A 153 -2.72 22.83 -15.09
N TRP A 154 -3.60 22.00 -15.66
CA TRP A 154 -4.41 21.04 -14.90
C TRP A 154 -3.58 19.98 -14.19
N LEU A 155 -2.61 19.37 -14.87
CA LEU A 155 -1.71 18.40 -14.23
C LEU A 155 -0.93 19.05 -13.08
N THR A 156 -0.40 20.25 -13.29
CA THR A 156 0.36 21.00 -12.28
C THR A 156 -0.53 21.29 -11.06
N GLN A 157 -1.75 21.77 -11.29
CA GLN A 157 -2.72 22.05 -10.24
C GLN A 157 -3.10 20.78 -9.47
N GLU A 158 -3.29 19.66 -10.15
CA GLU A 158 -3.69 18.41 -9.52
C GLU A 158 -2.54 17.78 -8.73
N MET A 159 -1.32 17.86 -9.24
CA MET A 159 -0.11 17.48 -8.52
C MET A 159 0.11 18.37 -7.28
N ASP A 160 -0.18 19.67 -7.37
CA ASP A 160 -0.13 20.59 -6.22
C ASP A 160 -1.21 20.25 -5.18
N ARG A 161 -2.44 19.97 -5.64
CA ARG A 161 -3.57 19.55 -4.81
C ARG A 161 -3.26 18.28 -4.01
N PHE A 162 -2.51 17.34 -4.60
CA PHE A 162 -2.07 16.12 -3.93
C PHE A 162 -0.84 16.30 -3.05
N GLY A 163 -0.27 17.50 -3.01
CA GLY A 163 0.99 17.76 -2.32
C GLY A 163 2.18 17.05 -2.95
N ILE A 164 2.05 16.53 -4.18
CA ILE A 164 3.12 15.80 -4.87
C ILE A 164 3.97 16.69 -5.77
N LEU A 165 3.52 17.90 -6.08
CA LEU A 165 4.29 18.87 -6.86
C LEU A 165 5.58 19.32 -6.14
N ALA A 166 5.62 19.33 -4.81
CA ALA A 166 6.85 19.67 -4.08
C ALA A 166 7.76 18.46 -3.82
N LEU A 167 7.26 17.23 -4.00
CA LEU A 167 7.96 16.00 -3.60
C LEU A 167 9.21 15.68 -4.42
N ALA A 168 9.28 16.07 -5.69
CA ALA A 168 10.43 15.74 -6.53
C ALA A 168 11.74 16.43 -6.11
N HIS A 169 11.69 17.37 -5.17
CA HIS A 169 12.85 18.15 -4.75
C HIS A 169 13.19 17.98 -3.26
N THR A 170 12.39 17.22 -2.52
CA THR A 170 12.56 17.02 -1.07
C THR A 170 12.03 15.67 -0.63
N SER A 171 12.95 14.79 -0.21
CA SER A 171 12.64 13.44 0.31
C SER A 171 11.87 13.45 1.63
N ASP A 172 11.84 14.58 2.33
CA ASP A 172 11.20 14.71 3.66
C ASP A 172 9.69 15.03 3.59
N LEU A 173 9.19 15.35 2.40
CA LEU A 173 7.78 15.66 2.21
C LEU A 173 6.98 14.36 1.98
N ILE A 174 5.73 14.38 2.40
CA ILE A 174 4.81 13.24 2.38
C ILE A 174 3.60 13.61 1.51
N PRO A 175 3.14 12.73 0.59
CA PRO A 175 1.90 12.97 -0.15
C PRO A 175 0.72 13.24 0.79
N ALA A 176 -0.13 14.22 0.44
CA ALA A 176 -1.29 14.60 1.27
C ALA A 176 -2.51 13.68 1.07
N VAL A 177 -2.40 12.72 0.16
CA VAL A 177 -3.47 11.84 -0.32
C VAL A 177 -3.07 10.38 -0.28
N SER A 178 -4.06 9.50 -0.37
CA SER A 178 -3.82 8.06 -0.41
C SER A 178 -3.49 7.55 -1.81
N ILE A 179 -2.90 6.35 -1.88
CA ILE A 179 -2.58 5.68 -3.16
C ILE A 179 -3.86 5.46 -3.96
N GLU A 180 -4.97 5.09 -3.32
CA GLU A 180 -6.26 4.94 -4.01
C GLU A 180 -6.74 6.27 -4.61
N GLU A 181 -6.61 7.38 -3.89
CA GLU A 181 -6.98 8.71 -4.39
C GLU A 181 -6.11 9.10 -5.59
N ILE A 182 -4.80 8.88 -5.54
CA ILE A 182 -3.89 9.12 -6.67
C ILE A 182 -4.30 8.29 -7.90
N CYS A 183 -4.50 6.99 -7.72
CA CYS A 183 -4.89 6.06 -8.79
C CYS A 183 -6.26 6.40 -9.40
N ARG A 184 -7.20 6.88 -8.59
CA ARG A 184 -8.54 7.25 -9.03
C ARG A 184 -8.51 8.57 -9.79
N GLU A 185 -8.00 9.62 -9.17
CA GLU A 185 -8.15 10.99 -9.68
C GLU A 185 -7.18 11.28 -10.84
N LEU A 186 -5.92 10.85 -10.78
CA LEU A 186 -4.97 11.10 -11.88
C LEU A 186 -5.33 10.31 -13.15
N ARG A 187 -5.95 9.13 -13.00
CA ARG A 187 -6.45 8.32 -14.13
C ARG A 187 -7.53 9.04 -14.94
N TYR A 188 -8.30 9.92 -14.28
CA TYR A 188 -9.34 10.71 -14.90
C TYR A 188 -8.91 12.15 -15.19
N ILE A 189 -7.60 12.42 -15.30
CA ILE A 189 -7.12 13.67 -15.92
C ILE A 189 -7.54 13.66 -17.40
N GLY A 190 -8.77 14.08 -17.62
CA GLY A 190 -9.36 14.42 -18.89
C GLY A 190 -9.32 15.93 -19.00
N SER A 191 -8.83 16.42 -20.13
CA SER A 191 -9.01 17.82 -20.54
C SER A 191 -10.49 18.17 -20.27
N PRO A 192 -10.79 19.25 -19.54
CA PRO A 192 -12.17 19.66 -19.33
C PRO A 192 -12.88 19.67 -20.68
N ASN A 193 -14.16 19.28 -20.72
CA ASN A 193 -14.96 19.32 -21.94
C ASN A 193 -15.14 20.78 -22.39
N TYR A 194 -14.08 21.37 -22.91
CA TYR A 194 -14.16 22.61 -23.65
C TYR A 194 -14.80 22.24 -24.99
N HIS A 195 -15.92 22.88 -25.30
CA HIS A 195 -16.48 22.93 -26.64
C HIS A 195 -15.50 23.69 -27.53
N THR A 196 -14.41 23.04 -27.93
CA THR A 196 -13.49 23.55 -28.93
C THR A 196 -13.70 22.77 -30.21
N ASP A 197 -13.71 23.46 -31.36
CA ASP A 197 -13.78 22.91 -32.72
C ASP A 197 -12.58 22.02 -33.12
N HIS A 198 -11.84 21.51 -32.14
CA HIS A 198 -10.61 20.76 -32.30
C HIS A 198 -10.64 19.50 -31.43
N PRO A 199 -10.11 18.37 -31.92
CA PRO A 199 -10.06 17.15 -31.12
C PRO A 199 -9.20 17.38 -29.88
N PRO A 200 -9.70 17.07 -28.67
CA PRO A 200 -8.98 17.32 -27.42
C PRO A 200 -7.62 16.63 -27.47
N CYS A 201 -6.58 17.31 -26.98
CA CYS A 201 -5.32 16.64 -26.72
C CYS A 201 -5.61 15.54 -25.70
N LYS A 202 -5.42 14.28 -26.10
CA LYS A 202 -5.80 13.17 -25.25
C LYS A 202 -4.70 12.93 -24.21
N PHE A 203 -4.47 13.91 -23.35
CA PHE A 203 -3.44 13.93 -22.30
C PHE A 203 -3.54 12.73 -21.35
N SER A 204 -4.77 12.24 -21.16
CA SER A 204 -5.04 10.97 -20.49
C SER A 204 -4.25 9.80 -21.09
N TYR A 205 -3.90 9.78 -22.38
CA TYR A 205 -3.08 8.70 -22.96
C TYR A 205 -1.63 8.74 -22.49
N ILE A 206 -1.14 9.86 -21.95
CA ILE A 206 0.22 9.97 -21.41
C ILE A 206 0.22 9.66 -19.91
N VAL A 207 -0.72 10.25 -19.17
CA VAL A 207 -0.80 10.09 -17.71
C VAL A 207 -1.33 8.71 -17.33
N ARG A 208 -2.29 8.17 -18.08
CA ARG A 208 -2.93 6.90 -17.73
C ARG A 208 -1.95 5.74 -17.65
N PRO A 209 -1.03 5.52 -18.61
CA PRO A 209 0.00 4.48 -18.46
C PRO A 209 0.81 4.59 -17.17
N ILE A 210 1.18 5.81 -16.75
CA ILE A 210 1.92 6.07 -15.52
C ILE A 210 1.08 5.62 -14.30
N THR A 211 -0.17 6.07 -14.24
CA THR A 211 -1.09 5.73 -13.15
C THR A 211 -1.58 4.28 -13.17
N ASP A 212 -1.62 3.64 -14.35
CA ASP A 212 -2.01 2.23 -14.52
C ASP A 212 -0.95 1.30 -13.92
N LYS A 213 0.35 1.63 -14.05
CA LYS A 213 1.44 0.90 -13.37
C LYS A 213 1.26 0.93 -11.85
N LEU A 214 0.95 2.10 -11.27
CA LEU A 214 0.72 2.23 -9.83
C LEU A 214 -0.51 1.40 -9.39
N ALA A 215 -1.59 1.45 -10.17
CA ALA A 215 -2.80 0.69 -9.88
C ALA A 215 -2.57 -0.83 -9.97
N GLU A 216 -1.74 -1.29 -10.91
CA GLU A 216 -1.31 -2.69 -11.00
C GLU A 216 -0.54 -3.10 -9.74
N LYS A 217 0.43 -2.29 -9.30
CA LYS A 217 1.17 -2.55 -8.05
C LYS A 217 0.28 -2.54 -6.81
N ALA A 218 -0.68 -1.62 -6.73
CA ALA A 218 -1.66 -1.58 -5.64
C ALA A 218 -2.58 -2.83 -5.63
N SER A 219 -2.93 -3.32 -6.82
CA SER A 219 -3.67 -4.58 -6.97
C SER A 219 -2.83 -5.78 -6.52
N ASP A 220 -1.55 -5.86 -6.91
CA ASP A 220 -0.64 -6.92 -6.48
C ASP A 220 -0.45 -6.91 -4.96
N PHE A 221 -0.26 -5.73 -4.38
CA PHE A 221 -0.19 -5.53 -2.93
C PHE A 221 -1.44 -6.04 -2.19
N SER A 222 -2.60 -6.04 -2.85
CA SER A 222 -3.85 -6.55 -2.27
C SER A 222 -4.13 -8.02 -2.54
N ASN A 223 -3.41 -8.65 -3.47
CA ASN A 223 -3.65 -10.03 -3.89
C ASN A 223 -2.50 -10.97 -3.49
N LEU A 224 -1.77 -10.65 -2.41
CA LEU A 224 -0.53 -11.30 -1.97
C LEU A 224 -0.60 -12.84 -1.80
N GLU A 225 -1.78 -13.45 -1.83
CA GLU A 225 -2.00 -14.88 -1.62
C GLU A 225 -2.60 -15.65 -2.81
N ARG A 226 -2.73 -15.04 -4.00
CA ARG A 226 -3.29 -15.74 -5.17
C ARG A 226 -2.31 -16.56 -6.00
N ASN A 227 -1.06 -16.74 -5.56
CA ASN A 227 -0.03 -17.51 -6.26
C ASN A 227 0.49 -18.69 -5.43
#